data_AF-A0A538IWK5-F1
#
_entry.id   AF-A0A538IWK5-F1
#
_cell.length_a   1.000
_cell.length_b   1.000
_cell.length_c   1.000
_cell.angle_alpha   90.00
_cell.angle_beta   90.00
_cell.angle_gamma   90.00
#
_symmetry.space_group_name_H-M   'P 1'
#
loop_
_entity.id
_entity.type
_entity.pdbx_description
1 polymer ?
#
loop_
_entity_poly.entity_id
_entity_poly.type
_entity_poly.pdbx_seq_one_letter_code
_entity_poly.pdbx_strand_id
1 'polypeptide(L)'
;MGRHKTAAVSLPAPAVSAGITVVMAVIYLGIVVRQHQHVSARAVFIACFLVLVAGLFAASFRVEGPLQRAALLTGAANALVAVGFLGLFSIGLPLLIAAGVAMPSVARALTDAPRPWGPTIAATAALAAVAVIIVGLLAT
;
A
#
# COMPACT_ATOMS: atom_id res chain seq x y z
N MET A 1 -37.62 22.89 -8.60
CA MET A 1 -37.07 21.54 -8.30
C MET A 1 -35.55 21.62 -8.24
N GLY A 2 -35.00 21.89 -7.06
CA GLY A 2 -33.55 22.04 -6.86
C GLY A 2 -32.86 20.68 -6.84
N ARG A 3 -32.00 20.43 -7.83
CA ARG A 3 -31.07 19.30 -7.81
C ARG A 3 -30.02 19.56 -6.72
N HIS A 4 -30.20 18.94 -5.55
CA HIS A 4 -29.09 18.70 -4.64
C HIS A 4 -28.08 17.82 -5.38
N LYS A 5 -27.07 18.44 -6.00
CA LYS A 5 -25.81 17.78 -6.30
C LYS A 5 -25.22 17.40 -4.95
N THR A 6 -25.48 16.17 -4.50
CA THR A 6 -24.55 15.47 -3.61
C THR A 6 -23.23 15.43 -4.36
N ALA A 7 -22.37 16.40 -4.08
CA ALA A 7 -20.97 16.34 -4.44
C ALA A 7 -20.42 15.14 -3.68
N ALA A 8 -20.52 13.94 -4.26
CA ALA A 8 -19.76 12.81 -3.83
C ALA A 8 -18.30 13.26 -3.96
N VAL A 9 -17.70 13.58 -2.82
CA VAL A 9 -16.27 13.89 -2.75
C VAL A 9 -15.58 12.59 -3.15
N SER A 10 -15.25 12.48 -4.43
CA SER A 10 -14.51 11.37 -4.99
C SER A 10 -13.12 11.40 -4.37
N LEU A 11 -12.94 10.59 -3.33
CA LEU A 11 -11.66 10.47 -2.66
C LEU A 11 -10.59 10.08 -3.69
N PRO A 12 -9.41 10.72 -3.67
CA PRO A 12 -8.34 10.33 -4.57
C PRO A 12 -7.97 8.87 -4.29
N ALA A 13 -7.76 8.08 -5.34
CA ALA A 13 -7.38 6.67 -5.25
C ALA A 13 -6.31 6.34 -4.19
N PRO A 14 -5.21 7.10 -4.02
CA PRO A 14 -4.24 6.84 -2.96
C PRO A 14 -4.81 7.02 -1.54
N ALA A 15 -5.80 7.87 -1.34
CA ALA A 15 -6.47 8.02 -0.04
C ALA A 15 -7.39 6.82 0.24
N VAL A 16 -8.05 6.28 -0.79
CA VAL A 16 -8.83 5.04 -0.66
C VAL A 16 -7.91 3.87 -0.32
N SER A 17 -6.80 3.72 -1.04
CA SER A 17 -5.81 2.67 -0.77
C SER A 17 -5.17 2.81 0.62
N ALA A 18 -4.83 4.02 1.04
CA ALA A 18 -4.35 4.29 2.40
C ALA A 18 -5.40 3.90 3.44
N GLY A 19 -6.67 4.27 3.23
CA GLY A 19 -7.78 3.91 4.11
C GLY A 19 -7.93 2.40 4.27
N ILE A 20 -7.94 1.65 3.17
CA ILE A 20 -8.01 0.18 3.20
C ILE A 20 -6.81 -0.40 3.97
N THR A 21 -5.60 0.14 3.72
CA THR A 21 -4.37 -0.30 4.38
C THR A 21 -4.42 -0.09 5.90
N VAL A 22 -4.90 1.08 6.35
CA VAL A 22 -5.05 1.39 7.78
C VAL A 22 -6.09 0.50 8.43
N VAL A 23 -7.26 0.29 7.78
CA VAL A 23 -8.29 -0.61 8.29
C VAL A 23 -7.74 -2.02 8.46
N MET A 24 -6.99 -2.52 7.46
CA MET A 24 -6.32 -3.83 7.58
C MET A 24 -5.30 -3.85 8.71
N ALA A 25 -4.48 -2.81 8.88
CA ALA A 25 -3.51 -2.72 9.99
C ALA A 25 -4.19 -2.79 11.36
N VAL A 26 -5.32 -2.10 11.54
CA VAL A 26 -6.10 -2.11 12.79
C VAL A 26 -6.71 -3.47 13.05
N ILE A 27 -7.31 -4.10 12.02
CA ILE A 27 -7.84 -5.47 12.13
C ILE A 27 -6.72 -6.42 12.56
N TYR A 28 -5.54 -6.29 11.95
CA TYR A 28 -4.39 -7.13 12.22
C TYR A 28 -3.90 -6.98 13.66
N LEU A 29 -3.75 -5.75 14.12
CA LEU A 29 -3.38 -5.46 15.50
C LEU A 29 -4.43 -5.96 16.50
N GLY A 30 -5.72 -5.82 16.18
CA GLY A 30 -6.82 -6.31 17.00
C GLY A 30 -6.83 -7.85 17.14
N ILE A 31 -6.50 -8.58 16.07
CA ILE A 31 -6.34 -10.04 16.11
C ILE A 31 -5.13 -10.41 16.98
N VAL A 32 -3.99 -9.73 16.79
CA VAL A 32 -2.75 -9.96 17.56
C VAL A 32 -2.98 -9.75 19.06
N VAL A 33 -3.60 -8.64 19.44
CA VAL A 33 -3.90 -8.31 20.84
C VAL A 33 -4.87 -9.32 21.44
N ARG A 34 -5.83 -9.86 20.67
CA ARG A 34 -6.74 -10.91 21.16
C ARG A 34 -6.10 -12.29 21.28
N GLN A 35 -5.05 -12.59 20.51
CA GLN A 35 -4.40 -13.90 20.46
C GLN A 35 -3.18 -14.03 21.37
N HIS A 36 -3.25 -13.47 22.59
CA HIS A 36 -2.15 -13.36 23.60
C HIS A 36 -1.24 -14.59 23.82
N GLN A 37 -1.62 -15.80 23.39
CA GLN A 37 -0.81 -17.02 23.56
C GLN A 37 -0.03 -17.49 22.32
N HIS A 38 -0.36 -17.03 21.11
CA HIS A 38 0.34 -17.41 19.87
C HIS A 38 0.50 -16.22 18.91
N VAL A 39 1.06 -15.12 19.42
CA VAL A 39 1.44 -14.00 18.56
C VAL A 39 2.62 -14.45 17.69
N SER A 40 2.33 -14.89 16.47
CA SER A 40 3.34 -15.15 15.46
C SER A 40 4.09 -13.85 15.16
N ALA A 41 5.43 -13.85 15.15
CA ALA A 41 6.24 -12.69 14.77
C ALA A 41 5.82 -12.10 13.41
N ARG A 42 5.28 -12.94 12.51
CA ARG A 42 4.65 -12.55 11.25
C ARG A 42 3.50 -11.58 11.42
N ALA A 43 2.70 -11.76 12.47
CA ALA A 43 1.53 -10.96 12.74
C ALA A 43 1.90 -9.52 13.19
N VAL A 44 2.97 -9.38 13.96
CA VAL A 44 3.49 -8.06 14.33
C VAL A 44 4.18 -7.40 13.13
N PHE A 45 4.97 -8.17 12.37
CA PHE A 45 5.66 -7.67 11.18
C PHE A 45 4.69 -7.08 10.14
N ILE A 46 3.62 -7.80 9.79
CA ILE A 46 2.65 -7.33 8.80
C ILE A 46 1.87 -6.10 9.31
N ALA A 47 1.50 -6.03 10.60
CA ALA A 47 0.88 -4.82 11.17
C ALA A 47 1.79 -3.60 11.03
N CYS A 48 3.04 -3.70 11.50
CA CYS A 48 4.01 -2.60 11.40
C CYS A 48 4.27 -2.21 9.94
N PHE A 49 4.36 -3.19 9.04
CA PHE A 49 4.58 -2.95 7.62
C PHE A 49 3.39 -2.24 6.97
N LEU A 50 2.15 -2.60 7.31
CA LEU A 50 0.96 -1.90 6.81
C LEU A 50 0.89 -0.45 7.30
N VAL A 51 1.29 -0.18 8.55
CA VAL A 51 1.40 1.18 9.08
C VAL A 51 2.43 1.99 8.30
N LEU A 52 3.59 1.40 7.98
CA LEU A 52 4.60 2.03 7.12
C LEU A 52 4.03 2.34 5.74
N VAL A 53 3.36 1.39 5.08
CA VAL A 53 2.76 1.60 3.74
C VAL A 53 1.70 2.70 3.76
N ALA A 54 0.85 2.75 4.79
CA ALA A 54 -0.10 3.85 4.97
C ALA A 54 0.61 5.20 5.14
N GLY A 55 1.72 5.23 5.88
CA GLY A 55 2.60 6.39 6.01
C GLY A 55 3.19 6.84 4.67
N LEU A 56 3.63 5.91 3.82
CA LEU A 56 4.14 6.23 2.47
C LEU A 56 3.06 6.86 1.59
N PHE A 57 1.82 6.35 1.62
CA PHE A 57 0.71 7.00 0.90
C PHE A 57 0.43 8.40 1.43
N ALA A 58 0.38 8.59 2.75
CA ALA A 58 0.18 9.89 3.36
C ALA A 58 1.31 10.88 2.97
N ALA A 59 2.56 10.42 3.00
CA ALA A 59 3.73 11.19 2.59
C ALA A 59 3.64 11.59 1.11
N SER A 60 3.11 10.72 0.23
CA SER A 60 2.96 11.03 -1.20
C SER A 60 2.04 12.24 -1.49
N PHE A 61 1.16 12.61 -0.56
CA PHE A 61 0.33 13.81 -0.67
C PHE A 61 1.05 15.08 -0.22
N ARG A 62 2.07 14.97 0.61
CA ARG A 62 2.86 16.11 1.12
C ARG A 62 4.04 16.47 0.22
N VAL A 63 4.35 15.62 -0.75
CA VAL A 63 5.50 15.77 -1.63
C VAL A 63 5.07 16.43 -2.93
N GLU A 64 5.67 17.58 -3.23
CA GLU A 64 5.43 18.35 -4.47
C GLU A 64 6.27 17.83 -5.65
N GLY A 65 7.41 17.18 -5.37
CA GLY A 65 8.31 16.66 -6.40
C GLY A 65 7.73 15.45 -7.13
N PRO A 66 7.62 15.47 -8.48
CA PRO A 66 7.01 14.38 -9.25
C PRO A 66 7.77 13.05 -9.09
N LEU A 67 9.10 13.11 -9.01
CA LEU A 67 9.97 11.94 -8.87
C LEU A 67 9.82 11.28 -7.49
N GLN A 68 9.82 12.07 -6.42
CA GLN A 68 9.64 11.57 -5.06
C GLN A 68 8.22 11.02 -4.86
N ARG A 69 7.20 11.68 -5.41
CA ARG A 69 5.82 11.22 -5.38
C ARG A 69 5.64 9.90 -6.12
N ALA A 70 6.26 9.75 -7.30
CA ALA A 70 6.27 8.50 -8.05
C ALA A 70 6.94 7.38 -7.26
N ALA A 71 8.10 7.64 -6.64
CA ALA A 71 8.80 6.66 -5.81
C ALA A 71 7.95 6.19 -4.62
N LEU A 72 7.33 7.12 -3.89
CA LEU A 72 6.48 6.80 -2.74
C LEU A 72 5.25 5.98 -3.14
N LEU A 73 4.53 6.40 -4.19
CA LEU A 73 3.33 5.69 -4.65
C LEU A 73 3.66 4.31 -5.19
N THR A 74 4.72 4.19 -5.99
CA THR A 74 5.12 2.90 -6.58
C THR A 74 5.61 1.94 -5.51
N GLY A 75 6.41 2.44 -4.56
CA GLY A 75 6.86 1.67 -3.40
C GLY A 75 5.69 1.18 -2.54
N ALA A 76 4.76 2.07 -2.21
CA ALA A 76 3.59 1.73 -1.40
C ALA A 76 2.66 0.71 -2.09
N ALA A 77 2.38 0.89 -3.39
CA ALA A 77 1.54 -0.03 -4.15
C ALA A 77 2.18 -1.42 -4.28
N ASN A 78 3.47 -1.50 -4.60
CA ASN A 78 4.18 -2.79 -4.70
C ASN A 78 4.31 -3.47 -3.34
N ALA A 79 4.48 -2.70 -2.26
CA ALA A 79 4.48 -3.22 -0.90
C ALA A 79 3.12 -3.86 -0.52
N LEU A 80 2.00 -3.25 -0.92
CA LEU A 80 0.67 -3.86 -0.77
C LEU A 80 0.52 -5.14 -1.57
N VAL A 81 1.02 -5.18 -2.81
CA VAL A 81 1.00 -6.41 -3.62
C VAL A 81 1.79 -7.51 -2.91
N ALA A 82 3.00 -7.22 -2.44
CA ALA A 82 3.85 -8.16 -1.73
C ALA A 82 3.16 -8.75 -0.48
N VAL A 83 2.58 -7.90 0.35
CA VAL A 83 1.88 -8.35 1.57
C VAL A 83 0.58 -9.07 1.23
N GLY A 84 -0.13 -8.63 0.19
CA GLY A 84 -1.30 -9.32 -0.33
C GLY A 84 -0.99 -10.76 -0.76
N PHE A 85 0.14 -10.96 -1.44
CA PHE A 85 0.65 -12.28 -1.79
C PHE A 85 1.06 -13.10 -0.55
N LEU A 86 1.72 -12.49 0.43
CA LEU A 86 2.05 -13.17 1.70
C LEU A 86 0.78 -13.55 2.50
N GLY A 87 -0.35 -12.88 2.27
CA GLY A 87 -1.63 -13.08 2.97
C GLY A 87 -2.68 -13.89 2.19
N LEU A 88 -2.28 -14.72 1.22
CA LEU A 88 -3.10 -15.32 0.15
C LEU A 88 -4.43 -16.04 0.54
N PHE A 89 -4.73 -16.26 1.82
CA PHE A 89 -6.03 -16.80 2.26
C PHE A 89 -6.84 -15.73 3.02
N SER A 90 -7.92 -15.24 2.38
CA SER A 90 -8.92 -14.26 2.86
C SER A 90 -8.43 -12.83 3.18
N ILE A 91 -7.23 -12.66 3.73
CA ILE A 91 -6.73 -11.36 4.25
C ILE A 91 -5.91 -10.60 3.20
N GLY A 92 -5.25 -11.29 2.28
CA GLY A 92 -4.47 -10.68 1.21
C GLY A 92 -5.28 -10.06 0.08
N LEU A 93 -6.52 -10.53 -0.12
CA LEU A 93 -7.37 -10.08 -1.23
C LEU A 93 -7.78 -8.61 -1.11
N PRO A 94 -8.19 -8.09 0.06
CA PRO A 94 -8.39 -6.65 0.27
C PRO A 94 -7.15 -5.80 -0.04
N LEU A 95 -5.95 -6.30 0.29
CA LEU A 95 -4.69 -5.60 0.02
C LEU A 95 -4.35 -5.58 -1.48
N LEU A 96 -4.60 -6.68 -2.19
CA LEU A 96 -4.47 -6.74 -3.64
C LEU A 96 -5.44 -5.77 -4.34
N ILE A 97 -6.67 -5.68 -3.85
CA ILE A 97 -7.65 -4.69 -4.35
C ILE A 97 -7.13 -3.27 -4.09
N ALA A 98 -6.63 -2.97 -2.89
CA ALA A 98 -6.08 -1.66 -2.56
C ALA A 98 -4.86 -1.28 -3.42
N ALA A 99 -3.99 -2.25 -3.75
CA ALA A 99 -2.91 -2.06 -4.72
C ALA A 99 -3.46 -1.74 -6.13
N GLY A 100 -4.45 -2.52 -6.59
CA GLY A 100 -5.10 -2.30 -7.89
C GLY A 100 -5.73 -0.91 -7.99
N VAL A 101 -6.38 -0.44 -6.91
CA VAL A 101 -6.95 0.91 -6.83
C VAL A 101 -5.87 2.00 -6.87
N ALA A 102 -4.69 1.76 -6.29
CA ALA A 102 -3.57 2.71 -6.34
C ALA A 102 -2.90 2.78 -7.73
N MET A 103 -3.00 1.73 -8.53
CA MET A 103 -2.24 1.56 -9.77
C MET A 103 -2.41 2.68 -10.82
N PRO A 104 -3.61 3.22 -11.08
CA PRO A 104 -3.77 4.36 -11.99
C PRO A 104 -3.01 5.61 -11.52
N SER A 105 -2.86 5.79 -10.21
CA SER A 105 -2.15 6.93 -9.61
C SER A 105 -0.64 6.75 -9.71
N VAL A 106 -0.17 5.50 -9.54
CA VAL A 106 1.22 5.11 -9.79
C VAL A 106 1.57 5.34 -11.26
N ALA A 107 0.72 4.90 -12.20
CA ALA A 107 0.96 5.07 -13.63
C ALA A 107 1.07 6.55 -14.02
N ARG A 108 0.19 7.41 -13.49
CA ARG A 108 0.27 8.87 -13.69
C ARG A 108 1.57 9.44 -13.13
N ALA A 109 1.88 9.12 -11.88
CA ALA A 109 3.10 9.63 -11.24
C ALA A 109 4.39 9.19 -11.96
N LEU A 110 4.44 7.96 -12.48
CA LEU A 110 5.56 7.47 -13.29
C LEU A 110 5.64 8.13 -14.67
N THR A 111 4.51 8.53 -15.24
CA THR A 111 4.46 9.26 -16.53
C THR A 111 4.93 10.71 -16.35
N ASP A 112 4.59 11.33 -15.22
CA ASP A 112 5.00 12.69 -14.85
C ASP A 112 6.47 12.76 -14.38
N ALA A 113 7.08 11.61 -14.06
CA ALA A 113 8.47 11.55 -13.65
C ALA A 113 9.42 11.79 -14.84
N PRO A 114 10.45 12.65 -14.69
CA PRO A 114 11.44 12.87 -15.74
C PRO A 114 12.11 11.56 -16.18
N ARG A 115 12.15 11.28 -17.48
CA ARG A 115 12.93 10.15 -18.01
C ARG A 115 14.42 10.38 -17.74
N PRO A 116 15.20 9.35 -17.37
CA PRO A 116 14.89 7.92 -17.40
C PRO A 116 14.38 7.34 -16.06
N TRP A 117 13.97 8.17 -15.09
CA TRP A 117 13.77 7.72 -13.71
C TRP A 117 12.50 6.87 -13.48
N GLY A 118 11.47 7.03 -14.33
CA GLY A 118 10.23 6.23 -14.23
C GLY A 118 10.47 4.71 -14.25
N PRO A 119 11.12 4.15 -15.29
CA PRO A 119 11.47 2.73 -15.35
C PRO A 119 12.31 2.24 -14.16
N THR A 120 13.30 3.02 -13.72
CA THR A 120 14.16 2.64 -12.59
C THR A 120 13.40 2.61 -11.27
N ILE A 121 12.46 3.54 -11.04
CA ILE A 121 11.61 3.56 -9.85
C ILE A 121 10.70 2.32 -9.83
N ALA A 122 10.10 1.98 -10.97
CA ALA A 122 9.27 0.78 -11.08
C ALA A 122 10.09 -0.51 -10.81
N ALA A 123 11.28 -0.62 -11.41
CA ALA A 123 12.16 -1.77 -11.23
C ALA A 123 12.64 -1.93 -9.78
N THR A 124 13.11 -0.85 -9.16
CA THR A 124 13.57 -0.86 -7.75
C THR A 124 12.43 -1.20 -6.79
N ALA A 125 11.24 -0.61 -6.96
CA ALA A 125 10.08 -0.93 -6.15
C ALA A 125 9.62 -2.39 -6.33
N ALA A 126 9.70 -2.94 -7.55
CA ALA A 126 9.37 -4.34 -7.80
C ALA A 126 10.38 -5.29 -7.13
N LEU A 127 11.68 -5.00 -7.24
CA LEU A 127 12.73 -5.77 -6.54
C LEU A 127 12.58 -5.72 -5.03
N ALA A 128 12.25 -4.54 -4.48
CA ALA A 128 11.98 -4.39 -3.05
C ALA A 128 10.76 -5.22 -2.60
N ALA A 129 9.68 -5.23 -3.40
CA ALA A 129 8.52 -6.07 -3.13
C ALA A 129 8.85 -7.57 -3.16
N VAL A 130 9.66 -8.02 -4.12
CA VAL A 130 10.14 -9.42 -4.17
C VAL A 130 10.98 -9.74 -2.93
N ALA A 131 11.88 -8.86 -2.53
CA ALA A 131 12.68 -9.05 -1.32
C ALA A 131 11.80 -9.17 -0.07
N VAL A 132 10.76 -8.34 0.06
CA VAL A 132 9.78 -8.43 1.16
C VAL A 132 9.04 -9.77 1.15
N ILE A 133 8.63 -10.27 -0.03
CA ILE A 133 8.01 -11.59 -0.17
C ILE A 133 8.97 -12.68 0.32
N ILE A 134 10.23 -12.65 -0.14
CA ILE A 134 11.25 -13.65 0.24
C ILE A 134 11.51 -13.61 1.74
N VAL A 135 11.73 -12.44 2.33
CA VAL A 135 11.95 -12.29 3.78
C VAL A 135 10.73 -12.77 4.57
N GLY A 136 9.53 -12.42 4.13
CA GLY A 136 8.28 -12.87 4.75
C GLY A 136 8.08 -14.39 4.67
N LEU A 137 8.55 -15.05 3.60
CA LEU A 137 8.55 -16.50 3.44
C LEU A 137 9.66 -17.19 4.26
N LEU A 138 10.83 -16.58 4.42
CA LEU A 138 11.91 -17.12 5.25
C LEU A 138 11.64 -16.97 6.76
N ALA A 139 10.78 -16.03 7.14
CA ALA A 139 10.37 -15.80 8.51
C ALA A 139 9.20 -16.70 8.97
N THR A 140 8.72 -17.63 8.13
CA THR A 140 7.73 -18.67 8.48
C THR A 140 8.40 -19.97 8.87
#